data_AF-A0A7X3ZHQ5-F1
#
_entry.id   AF-A0A7X3ZHQ5-F1
#
_cell.length_a   1.000
_cell.length_b   1.000
_cell.length_c   1.000
_cell.angle_alpha   90.00
_cell.angle_beta   90.00
_cell.angle_gamma   90.00
#
_symmetry.space_group_name_H-M   'P 1'
#
loop_
_entity.id
_entity.type
_entity.pdbx_description
1 polymer ?
#
loop_
_entity_poly.entity_id
_entity_poly.type
_entity_poly.pdbx_seq_one_letter_code
_entity_poly.pdbx_strand_id
1 'polypeptide(L)'
;MKRKHYWGIATLIILLIGASVFLLLRNTDTEPIVVYNGDVEPSTGNRQSGKKLAETDKFTKWFEEKKDELVSDDSEVVKGKMPEGQENDKTLDWHSLTSEQQRAIFDQFYTQFGLKVPPRGYDYRWKEPGVPYLDENGNPVLHKIGEPIVDIQMKVGFAPTREEFERYNQLKDDRIQAEVRRNSAEVARLDREIKALEASVQRIRPVHVLTIWSTAEAKAKSTRVTTEKLNAALREHGLEHLISPWD
;
A
#
# COMPACT_ATOMS: atom_id res chain seq x y z
N MET A 1 45.14 8.60 -27.75
CA MET A 1 44.87 7.90 -26.47
C MET A 1 43.53 8.23 -25.79
N LYS A 2 42.79 9.31 -26.15
CA LYS A 2 41.63 9.81 -25.36
C LYS A 2 40.40 8.88 -25.17
N ARG A 3 40.24 7.77 -25.91
CA ARG A 3 39.03 6.90 -25.80
C ARG A 3 38.95 6.02 -24.53
N LYS A 4 40.06 5.75 -23.83
CA LYS A 4 40.05 4.81 -22.68
C LYS A 4 39.43 5.36 -21.37
N HIS A 5 39.38 6.68 -21.18
CA HIS A 5 38.86 7.25 -19.92
C HIS A 5 37.32 7.26 -19.81
N TYR A 6 36.61 7.38 -20.93
CA TYR A 6 35.13 7.42 -20.93
C TYR A 6 34.49 6.15 -20.36
N TRP A 7 35.12 4.98 -20.56
CA TRP A 7 34.62 3.70 -20.06
C TRP A 7 34.61 3.61 -18.52
N GLY A 8 35.62 4.17 -17.85
CA GLY A 8 35.69 4.17 -16.38
C GLY A 8 34.70 5.14 -15.71
N ILE A 9 34.29 6.18 -16.42
CA ILE A 9 33.25 7.12 -15.94
C ILE A 9 31.86 6.47 -16.07
N ALA A 10 31.60 5.76 -17.18
CA ALA A 10 30.33 5.09 -17.41
C ALA A 10 30.02 4.00 -16.35
N THR A 11 31.01 3.19 -15.98
CA THR A 11 30.81 2.13 -14.95
C THR A 11 30.60 2.69 -13.54
N LEU A 12 31.24 3.82 -13.20
CA LEU A 12 31.05 4.49 -11.91
C LEU A 12 29.60 4.99 -11.72
N ILE A 13 29.02 5.58 -12.78
CA ILE A 13 27.64 6.09 -12.76
C ILE A 13 26.63 4.96 -12.53
N ILE A 14 26.82 3.81 -13.18
CA ILE A 14 25.93 2.63 -13.03
C ILE A 14 25.96 2.10 -11.58
N LEU A 15 27.12 2.04 -10.94
CA LEU A 15 27.24 1.62 -9.54
C LEU A 15 26.54 2.57 -8.56
N LEU A 16 26.64 3.88 -8.76
CA LEU A 16 25.97 4.87 -7.91
C LEU A 16 24.44 4.82 -8.02
N ILE A 17 23.91 4.48 -9.20
CA ILE A 17 22.47 4.27 -9.42
C ILE A 17 22.00 2.98 -8.75
N GLY A 18 22.79 1.90 -8.81
CA GLY A 18 22.46 0.63 -8.14
C GLY A 18 22.39 0.76 -6.61
N ALA A 19 23.34 1.49 -6.01
CA ALA A 19 23.43 1.65 -4.56
C ALA A 19 22.26 2.46 -3.95
N SER A 20 21.77 3.49 -4.64
CA SER A 20 20.68 4.33 -4.15
C SER A 20 19.32 3.63 -4.15
N VAL A 21 19.05 2.81 -5.17
CA VAL A 21 17.84 1.96 -5.23
C VAL A 21 17.81 0.93 -4.09
N PHE A 22 18.96 0.33 -3.76
CA PHE A 22 19.04 -0.68 -2.70
C PHE A 22 18.73 -0.10 -1.30
N LEU A 23 19.14 1.15 -1.02
CA LEU A 23 18.89 1.79 0.27
C LEU A 23 17.43 2.19 0.50
N LEU A 24 16.68 2.50 -0.57
CA LEU A 24 15.26 2.86 -0.47
C LEU A 24 14.35 1.69 -0.07
N LEU A 25 14.79 0.45 -0.26
CA LEU A 25 14.00 -0.76 -0.02
C LEU A 25 14.00 -1.27 1.43
N ARG A 26 14.78 -0.66 2.34
CA ARG A 26 15.09 -1.28 3.65
C ARG A 26 14.36 -0.71 4.88
N ASN A 27 13.63 0.40 4.76
CA ASN A 27 13.06 1.13 5.91
C ASN A 27 11.52 1.27 5.86
N THR A 28 10.79 0.19 6.18
CA THR A 28 9.36 0.28 6.54
C THR A 28 9.04 -0.68 7.68
N ASP A 29 8.79 -0.12 8.86
CA ASP A 29 8.14 -0.80 9.98
C ASP A 29 6.90 0.01 10.44
N THR A 30 6.05 -0.65 11.24
CA THR A 30 4.60 -0.38 11.42
C THR A 30 4.31 0.55 12.64
N GLU A 31 3.10 0.96 13.09
CA GLU A 31 1.70 0.47 13.00
C GLU A 31 0.62 1.62 12.76
N PRO A 32 -0.62 1.70 13.33
CA PRO A 32 -1.84 1.30 12.57
C PRO A 32 -3.11 2.24 12.57
N ILE A 33 -4.21 1.72 11.96
CA ILE A 33 -5.68 2.10 12.00
C ILE A 33 -6.07 3.39 11.20
N VAL A 34 -7.32 3.78 10.79
CA VAL A 34 -8.77 3.45 11.07
C VAL A 34 -9.64 3.50 9.77
N VAL A 35 -10.90 2.98 9.75
CA VAL A 35 -11.81 2.90 8.55
C VAL A 35 -13.33 2.98 8.90
N TYR A 36 -14.18 3.49 7.97
CA TYR A 36 -15.67 3.36 7.94
C TYR A 36 -16.22 2.99 6.54
N ASN A 37 -17.51 2.61 6.43
CA ASN A 37 -18.13 1.90 5.28
C ASN A 37 -19.07 2.75 4.39
N GLY A 38 -19.36 2.23 3.17
CA GLY A 38 -20.44 2.65 2.27
C GLY A 38 -20.66 1.67 1.11
N ASP A 39 -21.92 1.49 0.67
CA ASP A 39 -22.37 0.38 -0.21
C ASP A 39 -22.01 0.54 -1.70
N VAL A 40 -21.65 -0.58 -2.37
CA VAL A 40 -21.49 -0.66 -3.84
C VAL A 40 -21.91 -2.04 -4.39
N GLU A 41 -22.47 -2.05 -5.60
CA GLU A 41 -22.97 -3.22 -6.36
C GLU A 41 -21.91 -4.30 -6.67
N PRO A 42 -22.32 -5.57 -6.89
CA PRO A 42 -21.41 -6.70 -7.05
C PRO A 42 -20.73 -6.76 -8.43
N SER A 43 -19.56 -6.12 -8.55
CA SER A 43 -18.67 -6.31 -9.70
C SER A 43 -18.20 -7.77 -9.84
N THR A 44 -18.26 -8.31 -11.06
CA THR A 44 -17.75 -9.65 -11.44
C THR A 44 -16.22 -9.69 -11.55
N GLY A 45 -15.53 -9.26 -10.49
CA GLY A 45 -14.06 -9.06 -10.45
C GLY A 45 -13.32 -9.78 -9.32
N ASN A 46 -13.95 -10.74 -8.63
CA ASN A 46 -13.48 -11.34 -7.36
C ASN A 46 -12.19 -12.21 -7.44
N ARG A 47 -11.43 -12.17 -8.54
CA ARG A 47 -10.30 -13.09 -8.80
C ARG A 47 -8.95 -12.64 -8.25
N GLN A 48 -8.70 -11.36 -7.99
CA GLN A 48 -7.33 -10.86 -7.77
C GLN A 48 -6.86 -10.72 -6.31
N SER A 49 -7.75 -10.62 -5.32
CA SER A 49 -7.36 -10.73 -3.90
C SER A 49 -7.21 -12.21 -3.51
N GLY A 50 -8.24 -13.00 -3.79
CA GLY A 50 -8.22 -14.45 -3.61
C GLY A 50 -7.03 -15.13 -4.29
N LYS A 51 -6.69 -14.78 -5.55
CA LYS A 51 -5.48 -15.32 -6.20
C LYS A 51 -4.20 -14.99 -5.43
N LYS A 52 -4.02 -13.75 -4.93
CA LYS A 52 -2.85 -13.41 -4.10
C LYS A 52 -2.81 -14.19 -2.78
N LEU A 53 -3.96 -14.50 -2.17
CA LEU A 53 -3.99 -15.30 -0.94
C LEU A 53 -3.68 -16.78 -1.24
N ALA A 54 -4.25 -17.32 -2.32
CA ALA A 54 -4.01 -18.68 -2.80
C ALA A 54 -2.57 -18.92 -3.30
N GLU A 55 -1.85 -17.87 -3.66
CA GLU A 55 -0.41 -17.89 -3.98
C GLU A 55 0.51 -17.84 -2.73
N THR A 56 -0.04 -17.87 -1.50
CA THR A 56 0.78 -17.87 -0.27
C THR A 56 0.98 -19.28 0.30
N ASP A 57 2.21 -19.62 0.69
CA ASP A 57 2.58 -20.92 1.28
C ASP A 57 1.65 -21.38 2.41
N LYS A 58 1.13 -20.45 3.22
CA LYS A 58 0.21 -20.76 4.33
C LYS A 58 -1.19 -21.15 3.84
N PHE A 59 -1.71 -20.51 2.80
CA PHE A 59 -2.96 -20.95 2.16
C PHE A 59 -2.70 -22.24 1.39
N THR A 60 -1.64 -22.32 0.57
CA THR A 60 -1.32 -23.51 -0.24
C THR A 60 -1.18 -24.74 0.66
N LYS A 61 -0.43 -24.63 1.76
CA LYS A 61 -0.29 -25.71 2.74
C LYS A 61 -1.64 -26.07 3.40
N TRP A 62 -2.41 -25.10 3.86
CA TRP A 62 -3.74 -25.36 4.43
C TRP A 62 -4.68 -26.04 3.43
N PHE A 63 -4.65 -25.61 2.17
CA PHE A 63 -5.48 -26.12 1.10
C PHE A 63 -5.07 -27.55 0.72
N GLU A 64 -3.77 -27.83 0.65
CA GLU A 64 -3.23 -29.17 0.45
C GLU A 64 -3.51 -30.10 1.65
N GLU A 65 -3.53 -29.58 2.89
CA GLU A 65 -3.94 -30.30 4.10
C GLU A 65 -5.47 -30.55 4.17
N LYS A 66 -6.28 -29.79 3.43
CA LYS A 66 -7.75 -29.86 3.46
C LYS A 66 -8.43 -30.33 2.17
N LYS A 67 -7.70 -30.48 1.06
CA LYS A 67 -8.27 -30.87 -0.25
C LYS A 67 -9.02 -32.20 -0.20
N ASP A 68 -8.52 -33.18 0.56
CA ASP A 68 -9.14 -34.51 0.64
C ASP A 68 -10.44 -34.48 1.47
N GLU A 69 -10.54 -33.59 2.46
CA GLU A 69 -11.81 -33.30 3.15
C GLU A 69 -12.79 -32.56 2.20
N LEU A 70 -12.31 -31.50 1.54
CA LEU A 70 -13.08 -30.65 0.61
C LEU A 70 -13.67 -31.40 -0.59
N VAL A 71 -13.01 -32.47 -1.04
CA VAL A 71 -13.48 -33.34 -2.15
C VAL A 71 -14.42 -34.45 -1.66
N SER A 72 -14.49 -34.72 -0.35
CA SER A 72 -15.20 -35.90 0.17
C SER A 72 -16.71 -35.72 0.40
N ASP A 73 -17.19 -34.50 0.64
CA ASP A 73 -18.43 -34.31 1.41
C ASP A 73 -19.71 -34.04 0.57
N ASP A 74 -19.63 -33.65 -0.71
CA ASP A 74 -20.86 -33.36 -1.51
C ASP A 74 -20.76 -33.49 -3.05
N SER A 75 -19.88 -34.34 -3.59
CA SER A 75 -19.78 -34.56 -5.06
C SER A 75 -20.07 -36.00 -5.51
N GLU A 76 -21.35 -36.36 -5.69
CA GLU A 76 -21.75 -37.53 -6.49
C GLU A 76 -21.49 -37.33 -8.01
N VAL A 77 -21.27 -36.09 -8.44
CA VAL A 77 -20.96 -35.77 -9.84
C VAL A 77 -19.49 -36.09 -10.13
N VAL A 78 -19.25 -36.90 -11.17
CA VAL A 78 -17.93 -37.40 -11.63
C VAL A 78 -17.27 -38.49 -10.75
N LYS A 79 -18.01 -39.57 -10.45
CA LYS A 79 -17.40 -40.91 -10.26
C LYS A 79 -16.88 -41.49 -11.59
N GLY A 80 -16.02 -40.74 -12.28
CA GLY A 80 -15.26 -41.23 -13.43
C GLY A 80 -14.09 -42.08 -12.96
N LYS A 81 -13.95 -43.32 -13.46
CA LYS A 81 -12.75 -44.14 -13.22
C LYS A 81 -11.52 -43.42 -13.80
N MET A 82 -10.70 -42.81 -12.93
CA MET A 82 -9.33 -42.49 -13.31
C MET A 82 -8.51 -43.79 -13.37
N PRO A 83 -7.58 -43.93 -14.34
CA PRO A 83 -6.74 -45.12 -14.43
C PRO A 83 -5.74 -45.18 -13.27
N GLU A 84 -5.57 -46.37 -12.70
CA GLU A 84 -4.50 -46.67 -11.76
C GLU A 84 -3.14 -46.61 -12.51
N GLY A 85 -2.11 -46.02 -11.88
CA GLY A 85 -0.74 -46.04 -12.41
C GLY A 85 -0.08 -44.68 -12.73
N GLN A 86 -0.66 -43.56 -12.30
CA GLN A 86 0.07 -42.28 -12.26
C GLN A 86 0.23 -41.79 -10.82
N GLU A 87 1.50 -41.69 -10.37
CA GLU A 87 1.90 -40.76 -9.31
C GLU A 87 1.62 -39.33 -9.81
N ASN A 88 0.37 -38.91 -9.62
CA ASN A 88 -0.02 -37.56 -9.93
C ASN A 88 0.53 -36.65 -8.83
N ASP A 89 1.42 -35.74 -9.20
CA ASP A 89 1.70 -34.53 -8.43
C ASP A 89 0.43 -33.67 -8.38
N LYS A 90 -0.51 -34.06 -7.50
CA LYS A 90 -1.83 -33.43 -7.34
C LYS A 90 -1.72 -32.15 -6.50
N THR A 91 -0.82 -31.25 -6.92
CA THR A 91 -1.00 -29.83 -6.64
C THR A 91 -2.30 -29.41 -7.32
N LEU A 92 -3.32 -29.10 -6.52
CA LEU A 92 -4.67 -28.94 -7.07
C LEU A 92 -4.77 -27.56 -7.74
N ASP A 93 -4.73 -27.51 -9.08
CA ASP A 93 -4.69 -26.25 -9.83
C ASP A 93 -5.87 -25.35 -9.45
N TRP A 94 -5.55 -24.28 -8.71
CA TRP A 94 -6.49 -23.26 -8.27
C TRP A 94 -7.28 -22.65 -9.44
N HIS A 95 -6.73 -22.65 -10.66
CA HIS A 95 -7.39 -22.11 -11.86
C HIS A 95 -8.35 -23.09 -12.56
N SER A 96 -8.32 -24.38 -12.19
CA SER A 96 -9.29 -25.38 -12.65
C SER A 96 -10.65 -25.30 -11.93
N LEU A 97 -10.69 -24.71 -10.73
CA LEU A 97 -11.87 -24.57 -9.88
C LEU A 97 -12.87 -23.54 -10.42
N THR A 98 -14.17 -23.79 -10.22
CA THR A 98 -15.21 -22.80 -10.52
C THR A 98 -15.14 -21.62 -9.54
N SER A 99 -15.65 -20.45 -9.95
CA SER A 99 -15.71 -19.27 -9.09
C SER A 99 -16.56 -19.47 -7.82
N GLU A 100 -17.42 -20.49 -7.79
CA GLU A 100 -18.23 -20.86 -6.62
C GLU A 100 -17.46 -21.80 -5.69
N GLN A 101 -16.75 -22.80 -6.23
CA GLN A 101 -15.83 -23.64 -5.45
C GLN A 101 -14.71 -22.80 -4.81
N GLN A 102 -14.06 -21.93 -5.61
CA GLN A 102 -13.07 -20.96 -5.11
C GLN A 102 -13.63 -20.12 -3.96
N ARG A 103 -14.92 -19.75 -4.02
CA ARG A 103 -15.56 -18.97 -2.95
C ARG A 103 -15.87 -19.83 -1.73
N ALA A 104 -16.41 -21.04 -1.86
CA ALA A 104 -16.66 -21.94 -0.74
C ALA A 104 -15.38 -22.24 0.05
N ILE A 105 -14.26 -22.46 -0.66
CA ILE A 105 -12.93 -22.65 -0.07
C ILE A 105 -12.51 -21.40 0.73
N PHE A 106 -12.74 -20.18 0.21
CA PHE A 106 -12.46 -18.96 0.99
C PHE A 106 -13.41 -18.77 2.17
N ASP A 107 -14.69 -19.05 2.01
CA ASP A 107 -15.69 -18.90 3.07
C ASP A 107 -15.39 -19.87 4.24
N GLN A 108 -14.85 -21.07 3.96
CA GLN A 108 -14.28 -21.99 4.95
C GLN A 108 -12.92 -21.50 5.50
N PHE A 109 -12.06 -20.92 4.66
CA PHE A 109 -10.78 -20.33 5.10
C PHE A 109 -11.00 -19.19 6.11
N TYR A 110 -12.01 -18.33 5.93
CA TYR A 110 -12.33 -17.25 6.87
C TYR A 110 -12.88 -17.81 8.20
N THR A 111 -13.86 -18.73 8.13
CA THR A 111 -14.53 -19.23 9.34
C THR A 111 -13.62 -20.00 10.28
N GLN A 112 -12.56 -20.67 9.79
CA GLN A 112 -11.56 -21.32 10.67
C GLN A 112 -10.79 -20.32 11.57
N PHE A 113 -10.62 -19.07 11.12
CA PHE A 113 -9.99 -17.99 11.91
C PHE A 113 -11.01 -17.24 12.78
N GLY A 114 -12.23 -17.76 12.93
CA GLY A 114 -13.33 -17.10 13.63
C GLY A 114 -13.90 -15.88 12.87
N LEU A 115 -13.51 -15.68 11.61
CA LEU A 115 -13.97 -14.56 10.79
C LEU A 115 -15.34 -14.85 10.19
N LYS A 116 -16.14 -13.81 10.01
CA LYS A 116 -17.36 -13.89 9.19
C LYS A 116 -16.97 -13.94 7.71
N VAL A 117 -17.83 -14.50 6.87
CA VAL A 117 -17.64 -14.42 5.42
C VAL A 117 -17.75 -12.94 4.98
N PRO A 118 -16.77 -12.39 4.22
CA PRO A 118 -16.82 -11.01 3.78
C PRO A 118 -17.92 -10.79 2.72
N PRO A 119 -18.56 -9.60 2.70
CA PRO A 119 -19.58 -9.25 1.69
C PRO A 119 -19.08 -9.40 0.24
N ARG A 120 -20.00 -9.57 -0.72
CA ARG A 120 -19.65 -9.59 -2.14
C ARG A 120 -18.96 -8.28 -2.53
N GLY A 121 -17.80 -8.37 -3.18
CA GLY A 121 -16.98 -7.21 -3.54
C GLY A 121 -16.00 -6.74 -2.46
N TYR A 122 -15.95 -7.39 -1.29
CA TYR A 122 -15.03 -7.07 -0.20
C TYR A 122 -14.16 -8.28 0.18
N ASP A 123 -13.00 -8.00 0.75
CA ASP A 123 -12.03 -8.96 1.30
C ASP A 123 -11.52 -8.40 2.63
N TYR A 124 -10.84 -9.20 3.45
CA TYR A 124 -10.20 -8.68 4.65
C TYR A 124 -8.83 -8.06 4.34
N ARG A 125 -8.51 -6.99 5.06
CA ARG A 125 -7.13 -6.54 5.18
C ARG A 125 -6.37 -7.55 6.03
N TRP A 126 -5.24 -8.01 5.53
CA TRP A 126 -4.34 -8.92 6.22
C TRP A 126 -3.07 -8.16 6.63
N LYS A 127 -2.66 -8.26 7.90
CA LYS A 127 -1.33 -7.80 8.34
C LYS A 127 -0.27 -8.79 7.84
N GLU A 128 -0.55 -10.07 8.02
CA GLU A 128 0.23 -11.23 7.56
C GLU A 128 -0.76 -12.33 7.11
N PRO A 129 -0.32 -13.37 6.36
CA PRO A 129 -1.20 -14.46 5.94
C PRO A 129 -1.91 -15.12 7.14
N GLY A 130 -3.25 -15.11 7.14
CA GLY A 130 -4.05 -15.63 8.26
C GLY A 130 -3.98 -14.80 9.55
N VAL A 131 -3.50 -13.54 9.50
CA VAL A 131 -3.57 -12.57 10.61
C VAL A 131 -4.34 -11.33 10.11
N PRO A 132 -5.63 -11.20 10.43
CA PRO A 132 -6.43 -10.06 9.98
C PRO A 132 -5.90 -8.76 10.59
N TYR A 133 -5.98 -7.68 9.83
CA TYR A 133 -5.74 -6.32 10.32
C TYR A 133 -7.01 -5.86 11.06
N LEU A 134 -6.87 -5.39 12.29
CA LEU A 134 -8.01 -5.03 13.15
C LEU A 134 -8.19 -3.50 13.27
N ASP A 135 -9.41 -3.06 13.57
CA ASP A 135 -9.73 -1.68 13.95
C ASP A 135 -9.46 -1.41 15.45
N GLU A 136 -9.71 -0.18 15.92
CA GLU A 136 -9.56 0.23 17.33
C GLU A 136 -10.47 -0.56 18.30
N ASN A 137 -11.52 -1.20 17.78
CA ASN A 137 -12.48 -2.01 18.53
C ASN A 137 -12.16 -3.52 18.44
N GLY A 138 -11.09 -3.92 17.73
CA GLY A 138 -10.73 -5.30 17.48
C GLY A 138 -11.47 -5.98 16.32
N ASN A 139 -12.24 -5.26 15.51
CA ASN A 139 -12.94 -5.81 14.34
C ASN A 139 -11.99 -5.96 13.13
N PRO A 140 -12.03 -7.09 12.41
CA PRO A 140 -11.32 -7.27 11.14
C PRO A 140 -11.73 -6.22 10.09
N VAL A 141 -10.76 -5.44 9.61
CA VAL A 141 -10.98 -4.36 8.64
C VAL A 141 -11.23 -4.94 7.25
N LEU A 142 -12.40 -4.66 6.69
CA LEU A 142 -12.71 -4.97 5.29
C LEU A 142 -12.05 -3.95 4.34
N HIS A 143 -11.63 -4.41 3.17
CA HIS A 143 -11.33 -3.54 2.03
C HIS A 143 -12.19 -3.95 0.83
N LYS A 144 -12.50 -2.98 -0.02
CA LYS A 144 -13.22 -3.23 -1.28
C LYS A 144 -12.24 -3.74 -2.35
N ILE A 145 -12.64 -4.79 -3.07
CA ILE A 145 -11.83 -5.44 -4.09
C ILE A 145 -11.76 -4.53 -5.33
N GLY A 146 -10.57 -4.38 -5.91
CA GLY A 146 -10.34 -3.50 -7.06
C GLY A 146 -10.07 -2.03 -6.71
N GLU A 147 -10.10 -1.68 -5.42
CA GLU A 147 -9.62 -0.37 -4.93
C GLU A 147 -8.19 -0.49 -4.39
N PRO A 148 -7.38 0.59 -4.49
CA PRO A 148 -6.04 0.61 -3.91
C PRO A 148 -6.14 0.69 -2.37
N ILE A 149 -5.43 -0.20 -1.68
CA ILE A 149 -5.23 -0.09 -0.23
C ILE A 149 -4.26 1.07 -0.01
N VAL A 150 -4.64 1.98 0.88
CA VAL A 150 -3.95 3.25 1.15
C VAL A 150 -3.80 3.39 2.66
N ASP A 151 -2.56 3.30 3.13
CA ASP A 151 -2.18 3.53 4.53
C ASP A 151 -1.45 4.86 4.67
N ILE A 152 -2.01 5.74 5.51
CA ILE A 152 -1.41 7.03 5.85
C ILE A 152 -0.41 6.82 6.99
N GLN A 153 0.87 7.08 6.73
CA GLN A 153 1.90 7.02 7.76
C GLN A 153 2.06 8.37 8.45
N MET A 154 1.83 8.35 9.76
CA MET A 154 2.09 9.46 10.68
C MET A 154 3.57 9.48 11.06
N LYS A 155 4.27 10.61 10.81
CA LYS A 155 5.68 10.79 11.18
C LYS A 155 5.92 12.22 11.65
N VAL A 156 6.99 12.42 12.42
CA VAL A 156 7.49 13.77 12.70
C VAL A 156 8.01 14.38 11.39
N GLY A 157 7.54 15.58 11.06
CA GLY A 157 7.92 16.30 9.86
C GLY A 157 7.50 17.77 9.92
N PHE A 158 7.77 18.52 8.85
CA PHE A 158 7.38 19.93 8.74
C PHE A 158 5.85 20.07 8.80
N ALA A 159 5.35 20.54 9.94
CA ALA A 159 3.95 20.60 10.32
C ALA A 159 3.65 21.94 11.03
N PRO A 160 3.84 23.08 10.35
CA PRO A 160 3.56 24.41 10.88
C PRO A 160 2.06 24.60 11.21
N THR A 161 1.76 25.59 12.05
CA THR A 161 0.43 26.22 12.03
C THR A 161 0.29 27.06 10.77
N ARG A 162 -0.93 27.51 10.48
CA ARG A 162 -1.19 28.37 9.33
C ARG A 162 -0.32 29.64 9.34
N GLU A 163 -0.18 30.29 10.49
CA GLU A 163 0.57 31.53 10.67
C GLU A 163 2.08 31.31 10.52
N GLU A 164 2.58 30.17 11.03
CA GLU A 164 3.97 29.74 10.82
C GLU A 164 4.25 29.44 9.33
N PHE A 165 3.28 28.89 8.60
CA PHE A 165 3.40 28.62 7.16
C PHE A 165 3.31 29.88 6.30
N GLU A 166 2.40 30.81 6.63
CA GLU A 166 2.33 32.13 5.98
C GLU A 166 3.65 32.90 6.17
N ARG A 167 4.23 32.88 7.38
CA ARG A 167 5.58 33.41 7.65
C ARG A 167 6.69 32.67 6.89
N TYR A 168 6.63 31.35 6.80
CA TYR A 168 7.60 30.54 6.05
C TYR A 168 7.64 30.90 4.57
N ASN A 169 6.47 31.12 3.96
CA ASN A 169 6.38 31.54 2.56
C ASN A 169 6.89 32.99 2.38
N GLN A 170 6.55 33.91 3.28
CA GLN A 170 7.10 35.27 3.24
C GLN A 170 8.64 35.29 3.29
N LEU A 171 9.27 34.50 4.18
CA LEU A 171 10.72 34.39 4.26
C LEU A 171 11.35 33.87 2.95
N LYS A 172 10.66 33.00 2.21
CA LYS A 172 11.10 32.48 0.91
C LYS A 172 10.97 33.53 -0.21
N ASP A 173 9.91 34.33 -0.20
CA ASP A 173 9.74 35.41 -1.16
C ASP A 173 10.77 36.53 -0.92
N ASP A 174 10.98 36.93 0.34
CA ASP A 174 12.05 37.87 0.73
C ASP A 174 13.44 37.36 0.31
N ARG A 175 13.68 36.05 0.42
CA ARG A 175 14.93 35.41 0.01
C ARG A 175 15.14 35.52 -1.52
N ILE A 176 14.10 35.27 -2.31
CA ILE A 176 14.14 35.45 -3.77
C ILE A 176 14.39 36.92 -4.13
N GLN A 177 13.76 37.87 -3.42
CA GLN A 177 14.02 39.30 -3.60
C GLN A 177 15.46 39.70 -3.25
N ALA A 178 16.05 39.10 -2.20
CA ALA A 178 17.45 39.31 -1.85
C ALA A 178 18.42 38.73 -2.91
N GLU A 179 18.11 37.58 -3.51
CA GLU A 179 18.87 37.00 -4.63
C GLU A 179 18.81 37.88 -5.89
N VAL A 180 17.63 38.38 -6.25
CA VAL A 180 17.45 39.33 -7.39
C VAL A 180 18.26 40.61 -7.17
N ARG A 181 18.29 41.13 -5.93
CA ARG A 181 19.10 42.29 -5.52
C ARG A 181 20.59 41.96 -5.35
N ARG A 182 20.99 40.70 -5.53
CA ARG A 182 22.37 40.17 -5.34
C ARG A 182 22.94 40.39 -3.93
N ASN A 183 22.08 40.51 -2.91
CA ASN A 183 22.50 40.72 -1.53
C ASN A 183 22.75 39.38 -0.82
N SER A 184 23.93 38.79 -1.06
CA SER A 184 24.31 37.47 -0.52
C SER A 184 24.32 37.39 1.02
N ALA A 185 24.59 38.50 1.70
CA ALA A 185 24.55 38.55 3.17
C ALA A 185 23.12 38.37 3.72
N GLU A 186 22.14 38.97 3.04
CA GLU A 186 20.72 38.86 3.38
C GLU A 186 20.14 37.49 3.02
N VAL A 187 20.52 36.93 1.86
CA VAL A 187 20.18 35.54 1.51
C VAL A 187 20.68 34.57 2.59
N ALA A 188 21.93 34.75 3.05
CA ALA A 188 22.50 33.94 4.11
C ALA A 188 21.87 34.17 5.50
N ARG A 189 21.17 35.31 5.74
CA ARG A 189 20.33 35.52 6.93
C ARG A 189 19.03 34.74 6.80
N LEU A 190 18.32 34.92 5.70
CA LEU A 190 17.03 34.29 5.44
C LEU A 190 17.14 32.76 5.35
N ASP A 191 18.20 32.23 4.75
CA ASP A 191 18.51 30.78 4.76
C ASP A 191 18.64 30.19 6.17
N ARG A 192 19.10 30.98 7.16
CA ARG A 192 19.17 30.54 8.57
C ARG A 192 17.80 30.62 9.26
N GLU A 193 17.03 31.67 8.99
CA GLU A 193 15.70 31.85 9.59
C GLU A 193 14.68 30.85 9.04
N ILE A 194 14.72 30.54 7.74
CA ILE A 194 13.95 29.47 7.10
C ILE A 194 14.27 28.13 7.78
N LYS A 195 15.55 27.76 7.90
CA LYS A 195 15.96 26.48 8.54
C LYS A 195 15.65 26.42 10.04
N ALA A 196 15.74 27.54 10.74
CA ALA A 196 15.36 27.62 12.16
C ALA A 196 13.85 27.42 12.33
N LEU A 197 13.04 28.03 11.47
CA LEU A 197 11.58 27.85 11.44
C LEU A 197 11.21 26.40 11.06
N GLU A 198 11.82 25.85 10.01
CA GLU A 198 11.64 24.45 9.62
C GLU A 198 11.95 23.48 10.75
N ALA A 199 13.02 23.73 11.52
CA ALA A 199 13.38 22.93 12.68
C ALA A 199 12.41 23.10 13.88
N SER A 200 11.88 24.30 14.12
CA SER A 200 10.95 24.55 15.23
C SER A 200 9.53 24.02 15.00
N VAL A 201 9.12 23.83 13.74
CA VAL A 201 7.77 23.34 13.38
C VAL A 201 7.71 21.85 13.05
N GLN A 202 8.67 21.07 13.54
CA GLN A 202 8.65 19.61 13.43
C GLN A 202 7.62 19.02 14.39
N ARG A 203 6.49 18.52 13.87
CA ARG A 203 5.40 17.89 14.64
C ARG A 203 4.93 16.62 13.94
N ILE A 204 4.14 15.79 14.63
CA ILE A 204 3.56 14.57 14.03
C ILE A 204 2.50 14.99 13.00
N ARG A 205 2.61 14.49 11.77
CA ARG A 205 1.69 14.77 10.66
C ARG A 205 1.55 13.58 9.70
N PRO A 206 0.52 13.57 8.83
CA PRO A 206 0.49 12.72 7.64
C PRO A 206 1.66 13.06 6.70
N VAL A 207 2.49 12.09 6.32
CA VAL A 207 3.66 12.34 5.43
C VAL A 207 3.70 11.43 4.21
N HIS A 208 3.43 10.13 4.38
CA HIS A 208 3.67 9.13 3.36
C HIS A 208 2.45 8.22 3.19
N VAL A 209 2.20 7.79 1.96
CA VAL A 209 1.09 6.88 1.64
C VAL A 209 1.65 5.59 1.06
N LEU A 210 1.60 4.52 1.86
CA LEU A 210 1.82 3.18 1.31
C LEU A 210 0.59 2.81 0.49
N THR A 211 0.77 2.68 -0.83
CA THR A 211 -0.31 2.34 -1.76
C THR A 211 -0.09 0.93 -2.31
N ILE A 212 -0.97 -0.01 -1.97
CA ILE A 212 -0.91 -1.39 -2.44
C ILE A 212 -2.06 -1.64 -3.42
N TRP A 213 -1.75 -2.14 -4.61
CA TRP A 213 -2.73 -2.55 -5.60
C TRP A 213 -2.51 -4.01 -6.06
N SER A 214 -3.59 -4.64 -6.52
CA SER A 214 -3.58 -5.97 -7.17
C SER A 214 -4.06 -5.93 -8.62
N THR A 215 -4.74 -4.86 -9.05
CA THR A 215 -5.38 -4.74 -10.37
C THR A 215 -4.84 -3.54 -11.15
N ALA A 216 -4.97 -3.58 -12.48
CA ALA A 216 -4.59 -2.45 -13.35
C ALA A 216 -5.49 -1.22 -13.12
N GLU A 217 -6.77 -1.45 -12.80
CA GLU A 217 -7.74 -0.40 -12.44
C GLU A 217 -7.39 0.26 -11.10
N ALA A 218 -7.02 -0.53 -10.08
CA ALA A 218 -6.53 -0.05 -8.80
C ALA A 218 -5.24 0.77 -8.96
N LYS A 219 -4.35 0.38 -9.89
CA LYS A 219 -3.17 1.17 -10.27
C LYS A 219 -3.55 2.47 -10.99
N ALA A 220 -4.56 2.48 -11.86
CA ALA A 220 -5.02 3.70 -12.52
C ALA A 220 -5.69 4.68 -11.54
N LYS A 221 -6.35 4.16 -10.50
CA LYS A 221 -6.97 4.95 -9.42
C LYS A 221 -6.01 5.35 -8.30
N SER A 222 -4.83 4.72 -8.20
CA SER A 222 -3.97 4.80 -7.01
C SER A 222 -3.59 6.22 -6.64
N THR A 223 -3.03 7.00 -7.57
CA THR A 223 -2.63 8.40 -7.33
C THR A 223 -3.79 9.24 -6.79
N ARG A 224 -4.97 9.18 -7.43
CA ARG A 224 -6.15 9.96 -7.01
C ARG A 224 -6.60 9.60 -5.60
N VAL A 225 -6.77 8.31 -5.30
CA VAL A 225 -7.23 7.84 -3.97
C VAL A 225 -6.18 8.14 -2.88
N THR A 226 -4.90 8.08 -3.23
CA THR A 226 -3.77 8.47 -2.38
C THR A 226 -3.79 9.96 -2.05
N THR A 227 -3.93 10.83 -3.04
CA THR A 227 -4.05 12.28 -2.85
C THR A 227 -5.33 12.64 -2.07
N GLU A 228 -6.47 12.04 -2.40
CA GLU A 228 -7.75 12.26 -1.70
C GLU A 228 -7.65 11.91 -0.21
N LYS A 229 -7.09 10.75 0.14
CA LYS A 229 -6.94 10.32 1.54
C LYS A 229 -5.85 11.08 2.29
N LEU A 230 -4.73 11.43 1.65
CA LEU A 230 -3.71 12.28 2.28
C LEU A 230 -4.28 13.68 2.58
N ASN A 231 -5.05 14.24 1.65
CA ASN A 231 -5.71 15.53 1.81
C ASN A 231 -6.88 15.49 2.81
N ALA A 232 -7.53 14.34 3.02
CA ALA A 232 -8.46 14.14 4.13
C ALA A 232 -7.72 14.17 5.48
N ALA A 233 -6.70 13.35 5.65
CA ALA A 233 -5.90 13.29 6.88
C ALA A 233 -5.23 14.64 7.22
N LEU A 234 -4.76 15.39 6.21
CA LEU A 234 -4.21 16.74 6.44
C LEU A 234 -5.27 17.71 6.99
N ARG A 235 -6.52 17.65 6.54
CA ARG A 235 -7.63 18.46 7.11
C ARG A 235 -7.98 18.04 8.53
N GLU A 236 -8.04 16.73 8.79
CA GLU A 236 -8.32 16.17 10.12
C GLU A 236 -7.27 16.60 11.17
N HIS A 237 -6.04 16.89 10.73
CA HIS A 237 -4.95 17.40 11.56
C HIS A 237 -4.77 18.94 11.55
N GLY A 238 -5.64 19.72 10.89
CA GLY A 238 -5.51 21.19 10.80
C GLY A 238 -4.33 21.68 9.95
N LEU A 239 -3.89 20.83 9.01
CA LEU A 239 -2.78 21.04 8.09
C LEU A 239 -3.27 21.23 6.65
N GLU A 240 -4.52 21.67 6.45
CA GLU A 240 -5.11 21.87 5.13
C GLU A 240 -4.40 22.95 4.31
N HIS A 241 -3.71 23.88 4.98
CA HIS A 241 -2.84 24.88 4.37
C HIS A 241 -1.56 24.28 3.72
N LEU A 242 -1.25 23.01 3.99
CA LEU A 242 -0.17 22.25 3.34
C LEU A 242 -0.64 21.44 2.12
N ILE A 243 -1.94 21.49 1.80
CA ILE A 243 -2.49 20.86 0.59
C ILE A 243 -2.13 21.73 -0.62
N SER A 244 -1.50 21.12 -1.62
CA SER A 244 -1.20 21.77 -2.90
C SER A 244 -2.52 22.08 -3.65
N PRO A 245 -2.71 23.31 -4.16
CA PRO A 245 -3.85 23.66 -4.99
C PRO A 245 -3.65 23.26 -6.47
N TRP A 246 -2.60 22.51 -6.79
CA TRP A 246 -2.19 22.15 -8.15
C TRP A 246 -2.14 20.62 -8.41
N ASP A 247 -2.69 19.82 -7.50
CA ASP A 247 -2.69 18.34 -7.51
C ASP A 247 -3.99 17.72 -8.09
#